data_AF-V4YD45-F1
#
_entry.id   AF-V4YD45-F1
#
_cell.length_a   1.000
_cell.length_b   1.000
_cell.length_c   1.000
_cell.angle_alpha   90.00
_cell.angle_beta   90.00
_cell.angle_gamma   90.00
#
_symmetry.space_group_name_H-M   'P 1'
#
loop_
_entity.id
_entity.type
_entity.pdbx_description
1 polymer ?
#
loop_
_entity_poly.entity_id
_entity_poly.type
_entity_poly.pdbx_seq_one_letter_code
_entity_poly.pdbx_strand_id
1 'polypeptide(L)' 'MELVVINKTDTELRIEIAGEDHTFMNVLKGALLEADDVAAATYDMNPEQ' A
#
# COMPACT_ATOMS: atom_id res chain seq x y z
N MET A 1 6.51 10.53 -6.24
CA MET A 1 6.61 9.17 -5.72
C MET A 1 7.96 8.90 -5.09
N GLU A 2 7.97 8.77 -3.76
CA GLU A 2 9.03 8.13 -2.98
C GLU A 2 8.43 6.96 -2.21
N LEU A 3 9.20 5.87 -2.02
CA LEU A 3 8.71 4.66 -1.36
C LEU A 3 9.65 4.26 -0.23
N VAL A 4 9.08 4.07 0.96
CA VAL A 4 9.80 3.67 2.15
C VAL A 4 9.17 2.40 2.71
N VAL A 5 10.01 1.42 3.06
CA VAL A 5 9.56 0.20 3.75
C VAL A 5 9.50 0.49 5.25
N ILE A 6 8.30 0.44 5.81
CA ILE A 6 8.06 0.67 7.24
C ILE A 6 8.23 -0.63 8.02
N ASN A 7 7.70 -1.72 7.49
CA ASN A 7 7.84 -3.05 8.09
C ASN A 7 7.76 -4.14 7.03
N LYS A 8 8.48 -5.24 7.25
CA LYS A 8 8.41 -6.43 6.41
C LYS A 8 8.52 -7.68 7.28
N THR A 9 7.56 -8.57 7.11
CA THR A 9 7.56 -9.93 7.65
C THR A 9 7.41 -10.93 6.50
N ASP A 10 7.38 -12.23 6.80
CA ASP A 10 7.15 -13.26 5.79
C ASP A 10 5.76 -13.15 5.12
N THR A 11 4.75 -12.62 5.82
CA THR A 11 3.35 -12.59 5.32
C THR A 11 2.74 -11.20 5.26
N GLU A 12 3.49 -10.14 5.61
CA GLU A 12 3.00 -8.76 5.61
C GLU A 12 4.10 -7.79 5.15
N LEU A 13 3.74 -6.84 4.29
CA LEU A 13 4.59 -5.73 3.87
C LEU A 13 3.85 -4.42 4.11
N ARG A 14 4.44 -3.53 4.91
CA ARG A 14 3.97 -2.16 5.11
C ARG A 14 4.93 -1.19 4.45
N ILE A 15 4.41 -0.41 3.50
CA ILE A 15 5.14 0.60 2.77
C ILE A 15 4.42 1.94 2.90
N GLU A 16 5.21 3.00 2.89
CA GLU A 16 4.73 4.37 2.75
C GLU A 16 5.08 4.87 1.34
N ILE A 17 4.11 5.52 0.69
CA ILE A 17 4.27 6.07 -0.65
C ILE A 17 3.97 7.56 -0.57
N ALA A 18 5.00 8.39 -0.71
CA ALA A 18 4.88 9.85 -0.67
C ALA A 18 4.73 10.44 -2.08
N GLY A 19 3.91 11.48 -2.18
CA GLY A 19 3.64 12.20 -3.42
C GLY A 19 2.68 11.50 -4.38
N GLU A 20 1.84 10.59 -3.87
CA GLU A 20 0.73 9.96 -4.58
C GLU A 20 -0.58 10.15 -3.78
N ASP A 21 -1.70 10.35 -4.46
CA ASP A 21 -3.01 10.56 -3.85
C ASP A 21 -3.87 9.28 -3.78
N HIS A 22 -5.06 9.38 -3.16
CA HIS A 22 -6.06 8.31 -3.08
C HIS A 22 -6.39 7.60 -4.40
N THR A 23 -6.28 8.30 -5.53
CA THR A 23 -6.53 7.72 -6.85
C THR A 23 -5.55 6.59 -7.13
N PHE A 24 -4.25 6.82 -6.87
CA PHE A 24 -3.22 5.81 -7.06
C PHE A 24 -3.37 4.67 -6.05
N MET A 25 -3.57 4.99 -4.77
CA MET A 25 -3.71 4.00 -3.71
C MET A 25 -4.91 3.07 -3.92
N ASN A 26 -6.02 3.58 -4.47
CA ASN A 26 -7.17 2.75 -4.81
C ASN A 26 -6.89 1.78 -5.97
N VAL A 27 -6.18 2.23 -7.00
CA VAL A 27 -5.77 1.36 -8.12
C VAL A 27 -4.81 0.29 -7.63
N LEU A 28 -3.80 0.66 -6.85
CA LEU A 28 -2.83 -0.28 -6.29
C LEU A 28 -3.51 -1.32 -5.39
N LYS A 29 -4.39 -0.89 -4.49
CA LYS A 29 -5.20 -1.79 -3.65
C LYS A 29 -6.03 -2.74 -4.50
N GLY A 30 -6.68 -2.26 -5.56
CA GLY A 30 -7.45 -3.08 -6.49
C GLY A 30 -6.58 -4.16 -7.13
N ALA A 31 -5.45 -3.76 -7.73
CA ALA A 31 -4.51 -4.68 -8.37
C ALA A 31 -3.94 -5.71 -7.40
N LEU A 32 -3.69 -5.35 -6.13
CA LEU A 32 -3.24 -6.29 -5.11
C LEU A 32 -4.32 -7.32 -4.77
N LEU A 33 -5.58 -6.89 -4.63
CA LEU A 33 -6.68 -7.81 -4.31
C LEU A 33 -7.07 -8.74 -5.47
N GLU A 34 -6.59 -8.49 -6.68
CA GLU A 34 -6.74 -9.40 -7.82
C GLU A 34 -5.71 -10.55 -7.82
N ALA A 35 -4.65 -10.47 -7.03
CA ALA A 35 -3.64 -11.52 -6.95
C ALA A 35 -4.06 -12.64 -5.98
N ASP A 36 -4.00 -13.89 -6.43
CA ASP A 36 -4.43 -15.08 -5.64
C ASP A 36 -3.68 -15.25 -4.31
N ASP A 37 -2.43 -14.80 -4.24
CA ASP A 37 -1.57 -14.91 -3.04
C ASP A 37 -1.79 -13.77 -2.02
N VAL A 38 -2.62 -12.78 -2.35
CA VAL A 38 -2.88 -11.62 -1.48
C VAL A 38 -4.14 -11.89 -0.66
N ALA A 39 -3.95 -12.23 0.61
CA ALA A 39 -5.06 -12.44 1.54
C ALA A 39 -5.82 -11.13 1.88
N ALA A 40 -5.11 -10.00 1.95
CA ALA A 40 -5.69 -8.70 2.22
C ALA A 40 -4.76 -7.56 1.75
N ALA A 41 -5.35 -6.45 1.30
CA ALA A 41 -4.64 -5.21 0.99
C ALA A 41 -5.47 -4.01 1.46
N THR A 42 -4.85 -3.13 2.23
CA THR A 42 -5.44 -1.88 2.72
C THR A 42 -4.42 -0.76 2.63
N TYR A 43 -4.91 0.47 2.66
CA TYR A 43 -4.07 1.65 2.83
C TYR A 43 -4.76 2.60 3.80
N ASP A 44 -3.96 3.43 4.45
CA ASP A 44 -4.41 4.56 5.25
C ASP A 44 -3.69 5.81 4.75
N MET A 45 -4.30 6.99 4.91
CA MET A 45 -3.61 8.25 4.63
C MET A 45 -3.16 8.84 5.94
N ASN A 46 -1.87 9.10 6.06
CA ASN A 46 -1.35 9.85 7.18
C ASN A 46 -1.90 11.29 7.12
N PRO A 47 -2.75 11.74 8.06
CA PRO A 47 -3.31 13.10 8.05
C PRO A 47 -2.26 14.20 8.31
N GLU A 48 -1.05 13.81 8.71
CA GLU A 48 0.09 14.70 8.91
C GLU A 48 0.92 14.90 7.62
N GLN A 49 0.52 14.29 6.50
CA GLN A 49 1.12 14.45 5.16
C GLN A 49 0.21 15.22 4.20
#